data_AF-A0A5D6XS83-F1
#
_entry.id   AF-A0A5D6XS83-F1
#
_cell.length_a   1.000
_cell.length_b   1.000
_cell.length_c   1.000
_cell.angle_alpha   90.00
_cell.angle_beta   90.00
_cell.angle_gamma   90.00
#
_symmetry.space_group_name_H-M   'P 1'
#
loop_
_entity.id
_entity.type
_entity.pdbx_description
1 polymer ?
#
loop_
_entity_poly.entity_id
_entity_poly.type
_entity_poly.pdbx_seq_one_letter_code
_entity_poly.pdbx_strand_id
1 'polypeptide(L)'
;MLAVTKSLTSRLASVGARSLATVGPGAVLHRAGSANAPSEQWLKDTAARKTPFDNYAFAPVKEAEVSREMTTRYFKDLYDFADSDVIIAGAGSAGLVAAYELSKYPNVRVALIEQSVAPGGGAWLGGQLFSAMIVRKPADTFLDELEIPYEATEHHVVIKHAALFTSTVMAKLLRAPNVKLFNATAIEDLIIKNGRVGGVVTNWTLVTLNHGTQSCMDPNVMEGKVLISACGHDGPMGASGVKRLQNIGMVHHVPGMGCLDMAAAEDAIVNGTKEIVPGMIVCGMEVAELEGAPRMGPTFGAMMISGQKAAHIALECLGVKNAIRPNHLTEEETVAKAA
;
A
#
# COMPACT_ATOMS: atom_id res chain seq x y z
N MET A 1 -68.87 31.29 -37.49
CA MET A 1 -69.81 30.29 -36.92
C MET A 1 -69.08 28.96 -36.90
N LEU A 2 -68.88 28.40 -35.70
CA LEU A 2 -68.34 27.10 -35.30
C LEU A 2 -66.90 26.65 -35.68
N ALA A 3 -66.17 26.32 -34.60
CA ALA A 3 -64.91 25.60 -34.50
C ALA A 3 -65.09 24.08 -34.55
N VAL A 4 -64.03 23.29 -34.82
CA VAL A 4 -63.63 22.10 -34.04
C VAL A 4 -62.13 21.81 -34.26
N THR A 5 -61.44 21.60 -33.13
CA THR A 5 -60.05 21.21 -32.85
C THR A 5 -59.77 19.69 -32.95
N LYS A 6 -58.52 19.27 -33.23
CA LYS A 6 -57.70 18.23 -32.53
C LYS A 6 -56.44 17.89 -33.36
N SER A 7 -55.24 18.27 -32.90
CA SER A 7 -54.30 17.51 -32.04
C SER A 7 -53.61 16.34 -32.76
N LEU A 8 -52.39 16.59 -33.23
CA LEU A 8 -51.42 15.57 -33.64
C LEU A 8 -50.82 14.91 -32.39
N THR A 9 -51.08 13.62 -32.20
CA THR A 9 -50.33 12.78 -31.26
C THR A 9 -49.17 12.11 -31.98
N SER A 10 -47.95 12.49 -31.59
CA SER A 10 -46.69 11.89 -32.01
C SER A 10 -46.53 10.48 -31.43
N ARG A 11 -46.36 9.49 -32.30
CA ARG A 11 -45.75 8.20 -31.96
C ARG A 11 -44.25 8.37 -31.85
N LEU A 12 -43.67 8.05 -30.71
CA LEU A 12 -42.31 7.52 -30.59
C LEU A 12 -42.25 6.70 -29.31
N ALA A 13 -42.21 5.38 -29.49
CA ALA A 13 -42.07 4.40 -28.44
C ALA A 13 -40.71 4.56 -27.76
N SER A 14 -40.73 4.68 -26.44
CA SER A 14 -39.56 4.71 -25.58
C SER A 14 -38.84 3.36 -25.60
N VAL A 15 -37.56 3.40 -25.95
CA VAL A 15 -36.59 2.31 -25.75
C VAL A 15 -36.63 1.90 -24.27
N GLY A 16 -36.90 0.62 -24.01
CA GLY A 16 -37.04 0.07 -22.66
C GLY A 16 -35.73 0.16 -21.88
N ALA A 17 -35.75 0.91 -20.79
CA ALA A 17 -34.69 0.92 -19.80
C ALA A 17 -34.71 -0.42 -19.04
N ARG A 18 -33.75 -1.30 -19.30
CA ARG A 18 -33.51 -2.48 -18.46
C ARG A 18 -32.86 -2.04 -17.16
N SER A 19 -33.68 -1.71 -16.17
CA SER A 19 -33.25 -1.55 -14.78
C SER A 19 -33.07 -2.94 -14.17
N LEU A 20 -31.84 -3.25 -13.74
CA LEU A 20 -31.51 -4.40 -12.88
C LEU A 20 -31.97 -4.11 -11.43
N ALA A 21 -33.26 -3.84 -11.24
CA ALA A 21 -33.86 -3.83 -9.91
C ALA A 21 -34.22 -5.28 -9.54
N THR A 22 -33.76 -5.74 -8.38
CA THR A 22 -34.08 -7.06 -7.78
C THR A 22 -35.55 -7.21 -7.37
N VAL A 23 -36.38 -6.22 -7.68
CA VAL A 23 -37.85 -6.25 -7.55
C VAL A 23 -38.44 -5.87 -8.90
N GLY A 24 -39.24 -6.78 -9.46
CA GLY A 24 -39.85 -6.60 -10.78
C GLY A 24 -40.67 -5.31 -10.87
N PRO A 25 -40.82 -4.72 -12.07
CA PRO A 25 -41.61 -3.52 -12.27
C PRO A 25 -43.07 -3.79 -11.86
N GLY A 26 -43.49 -3.25 -10.71
CA GLY A 26 -44.82 -3.44 -10.13
C GLY A 26 -44.85 -4.15 -8.76
N ALA A 27 -43.72 -4.63 -8.24
CA ALA A 27 -43.68 -5.17 -6.89
C ALA A 27 -43.87 -4.04 -5.85
N VAL A 28 -44.98 -4.11 -5.11
CA VAL A 28 -45.19 -3.25 -3.93
C VAL A 28 -44.23 -3.70 -2.84
N LEU A 29 -43.23 -2.87 -2.54
CA LEU A 29 -42.28 -3.12 -1.45
C LEU A 29 -43.00 -3.01 -0.10
N HIS A 30 -43.49 -4.13 0.41
CA HIS A 30 -43.93 -4.24 1.80
C HIS A 30 -42.69 -4.37 2.70
N ARG A 31 -42.23 -3.26 3.28
CA ARG A 31 -41.20 -3.30 4.32
C ARG A 31 -41.84 -3.73 5.63
N ALA A 32 -41.60 -4.97 6.06
CA ALA A 32 -41.95 -5.42 7.40
C ALA A 32 -40.98 -4.80 8.42
N GLY A 33 -41.26 -3.56 8.85
CA GLY A 33 -40.46 -2.87 9.85
C GLY A 33 -41.13 -1.58 10.32
N SER A 34 -40.78 -1.11 11.52
CA SER A 34 -41.30 0.13 12.13
C SER A 34 -40.70 1.42 11.53
N ALA A 35 -39.99 1.31 10.41
CA ALA A 35 -39.38 2.44 9.73
C ALA A 35 -40.47 3.31 9.08
N ASN A 36 -40.72 4.48 9.67
CA ASN A 36 -41.62 5.49 9.11
C ASN A 36 -40.84 6.51 8.29
N ALA A 37 -41.51 7.13 7.31
CA ALA A 37 -40.99 8.35 6.70
C ALA A 37 -40.81 9.44 7.77
N PRO A 38 -39.82 10.34 7.64
CA PRO A 38 -39.69 11.48 8.53
C PRO A 38 -40.99 12.27 8.62
N SER A 39 -41.30 12.83 9.79
CA SER A 39 -42.51 13.62 9.95
C SER A 39 -42.45 14.91 9.11
N GLU A 40 -43.61 15.41 8.72
CA GLU A 40 -43.71 16.67 7.97
C GLU A 40 -43.06 17.84 8.75
N GLN A 41 -43.18 17.84 10.08
CA GLN A 41 -42.52 18.81 10.95
C GLN A 41 -40.99 18.72 10.83
N TRP A 42 -40.43 17.51 10.88
CA TRP A 42 -38.99 17.31 10.75
C TRP A 42 -38.46 17.76 9.38
N LEU A 43 -39.23 17.55 8.30
CA LEU A 43 -38.89 18.04 6.97
C LEU A 43 -38.87 19.57 6.91
N LYS A 44 -39.87 20.24 7.52
CA LYS A 44 -39.92 21.70 7.63
C LYS A 44 -38.73 22.23 8.43
N ASP A 45 -38.46 21.63 9.58
CA ASP A 45 -37.34 22.02 10.44
C ASP A 45 -36.00 21.85 9.72
N THR A 46 -35.82 20.77 8.96
CA THR A 46 -34.60 20.50 8.20
C THR A 46 -34.43 21.46 7.04
N ALA A 47 -35.50 21.76 6.29
CA ALA A 47 -35.47 22.75 5.21
C ALA A 47 -35.22 24.19 5.73
N ALA A 48 -35.58 24.47 6.98
CA ALA A 48 -35.32 25.74 7.64
C ALA A 48 -33.90 25.86 8.22
N ARG A 49 -33.14 24.75 8.35
CA ARG A 49 -31.75 24.80 8.82
C ARG A 49 -30.91 25.57 7.83
N LYS A 50 -30.25 26.61 8.32
CA LYS A 50 -29.24 27.34 7.58
C LYS A 50 -27.86 26.99 8.07
N THR A 51 -26.92 26.83 7.14
CA THR A 51 -25.51 26.57 7.41
C THR A 51 -24.65 27.62 6.70
N PRO A 52 -23.39 27.81 7.14
CA PRO A 52 -22.43 28.61 6.38
C PRO A 52 -22.17 28.10 4.95
N PHE A 53 -22.65 26.90 4.59
CA PHE A 53 -22.46 26.28 3.28
C PHE A 53 -23.65 26.48 2.33
N ASP A 54 -24.72 27.15 2.74
CA ASP A 54 -25.97 27.23 1.95
C ASP A 54 -25.80 27.90 0.58
N ASN A 55 -24.77 28.74 0.42
CA ASN A 55 -24.41 29.40 -0.83
C ASN A 55 -23.04 28.96 -1.36
N TYR A 56 -22.55 27.80 -0.91
CA TYR A 56 -21.27 27.26 -1.36
C TYR A 56 -21.38 26.80 -2.82
N ALA A 57 -20.50 27.31 -3.68
CA ALA A 57 -20.41 26.92 -5.07
C ALA A 57 -18.95 26.67 -5.47
N PHE A 58 -18.70 25.57 -6.16
CA PHE A 58 -17.40 25.31 -6.80
C PHE A 58 -17.24 26.14 -8.07
N ALA A 59 -16.00 26.38 -8.47
CA ALA A 59 -15.70 26.96 -9.77
C ALA A 59 -16.13 26.01 -10.92
N PRO A 60 -16.46 26.53 -12.12
CA PRO A 60 -16.75 25.68 -13.28
C PRO A 60 -15.56 24.79 -13.66
N VAL A 61 -15.83 23.56 -14.11
CA VAL A 61 -14.83 22.59 -14.57
C VAL A 61 -15.35 21.78 -15.76
N LYS A 62 -14.46 21.31 -16.65
CA LYS A 62 -14.77 20.35 -17.72
C LYS A 62 -14.25 18.97 -17.37
N GLU A 63 -15.00 17.92 -17.69
CA GLU A 63 -14.60 16.54 -17.42
C GLU A 63 -13.29 16.17 -18.14
N ALA A 64 -13.11 16.68 -19.38
CA ALA A 64 -11.89 16.46 -20.16
C ALA A 64 -10.65 17.13 -19.54
N GLU A 65 -10.83 18.22 -18.78
CA GLU A 65 -9.73 18.87 -18.05
C GLU A 65 -9.22 17.93 -16.95
N VAL A 66 -10.13 17.39 -16.14
CA VAL A 66 -9.81 16.43 -15.08
C VAL A 66 -9.10 15.18 -15.66
N SER A 67 -9.61 14.64 -16.77
CA SER A 67 -8.98 13.49 -17.44
C SER A 67 -7.55 13.78 -17.90
N ARG A 68 -7.31 14.96 -18.50
CA ARG A 68 -5.98 15.40 -18.95
C ARG A 68 -5.03 15.62 -17.78
N GLU A 69 -5.49 16.23 -16.69
CA GLU A 69 -4.64 16.49 -15.52
C GLU A 69 -4.13 15.18 -14.90
N MET A 70 -5.00 14.17 -14.76
CA MET A 70 -4.62 12.87 -14.20
C MET A 70 -3.70 12.09 -15.14
N THR A 71 -4.08 11.97 -16.42
CA THR A 71 -3.30 11.20 -17.40
C THR A 71 -1.93 11.83 -17.65
N THR A 72 -1.83 13.16 -17.79
CA THR A 72 -0.54 13.85 -17.98
C THR A 72 0.43 13.53 -16.84
N ARG A 73 -0.03 13.57 -15.59
CA ARG A 73 0.82 13.28 -14.42
C ARG A 73 1.19 11.80 -14.34
N TYR A 74 0.21 10.90 -14.47
CA TYR A 74 0.47 9.47 -14.33
C TYR A 74 1.39 8.94 -15.43
N PHE A 75 1.24 9.41 -16.67
CA PHE A 75 2.15 9.04 -17.77
C PHE A 75 3.53 9.67 -17.63
N LYS A 76 3.64 10.88 -17.05
CA LYS A 76 4.94 11.44 -16.67
C LYS A 76 5.62 10.56 -15.62
N ASP A 77 4.89 10.12 -14.60
CA ASP A 77 5.41 9.23 -13.57
C ASP A 77 5.86 7.89 -14.19
N LEU A 78 5.06 7.28 -15.08
CA LEU A 78 5.46 6.07 -15.80
C LEU A 78 6.73 6.27 -16.63
N TYR A 79 6.87 7.43 -17.29
CA TYR A 79 8.07 7.75 -18.07
C TYR A 79 9.30 7.92 -17.16
N ASP A 80 9.18 8.72 -16.10
CA ASP A 80 10.30 9.03 -15.20
C ASP A 80 10.75 7.82 -14.38
N PHE A 81 9.82 6.95 -13.98
CA PHE A 81 10.11 5.79 -13.12
C PHE A 81 10.29 4.48 -13.88
N ALA A 82 10.17 4.47 -15.22
CA ALA A 82 10.56 3.33 -16.07
C ALA A 82 11.99 2.85 -15.79
N ASP A 83 12.86 3.75 -15.32
CA ASP A 83 14.20 3.49 -14.78
C ASP A 83 14.34 4.19 -13.41
N SER A 84 14.46 3.39 -12.35
CA SER A 84 14.51 3.85 -10.95
C SER A 84 15.80 3.41 -10.23
N ASP A 85 16.21 4.15 -9.21
CA ASP A 85 17.34 3.71 -8.37
C ASP A 85 16.91 2.56 -7.46
N VAL A 86 15.76 2.70 -6.81
CA VAL A 86 15.19 1.66 -5.94
C VAL A 86 13.75 1.39 -6.34
N ILE A 87 13.41 0.11 -6.48
CA ILE A 87 12.03 -0.36 -6.55
C ILE A 87 11.70 -1.06 -5.24
N ILE A 88 10.53 -0.79 -4.67
CA ILE A 88 10.04 -1.44 -3.46
C ILE A 88 8.75 -2.18 -3.78
N ALA A 89 8.74 -3.49 -3.57
CA ALA A 89 7.56 -4.34 -3.75
C ALA A 89 6.80 -4.47 -2.42
N GLY A 90 5.61 -3.88 -2.36
CA GLY A 90 4.72 -3.90 -1.19
C GLY A 90 4.86 -2.65 -0.33
N ALA A 91 3.75 -1.95 -0.11
CA ALA A 91 3.63 -0.79 0.76
C ALA A 91 3.04 -1.17 2.14
N GLY A 92 3.46 -2.31 2.69
CA GLY A 92 3.21 -2.67 4.09
C GLY A 92 4.08 -1.86 5.07
N SER A 93 4.02 -2.14 6.37
CA SER A 93 4.81 -1.42 7.39
C SER A 93 6.31 -1.41 7.08
N ALA A 94 6.91 -2.55 6.73
CA ALA A 94 8.34 -2.62 6.42
C ALA A 94 8.70 -1.85 5.13
N GLY A 95 7.91 -2.01 4.06
CA GLY A 95 8.12 -1.31 2.79
C GLY A 95 7.92 0.20 2.89
N LEU A 96 6.91 0.65 3.65
CA LEU A 96 6.68 2.08 3.93
C LEU A 96 7.83 2.70 4.72
N VAL A 97 8.37 1.98 5.72
CA VAL A 97 9.53 2.46 6.48
C VAL A 97 10.79 2.50 5.63
N ALA A 98 11.04 1.47 4.82
CA ALA A 98 12.16 1.48 3.88
C ALA A 98 12.05 2.66 2.89
N ALA A 99 10.86 2.89 2.33
CA ALA A 99 10.60 4.02 1.44
C ALA A 99 10.78 5.37 2.16
N TYR A 100 10.32 5.49 3.41
CA TYR A 100 10.46 6.70 4.22
C TYR A 100 11.93 7.03 4.49
N GLU A 101 12.74 6.03 4.84
CA GLU A 101 14.18 6.25 5.02
C GLU A 101 14.86 6.67 3.71
N LEU A 102 14.57 6.00 2.59
CA LEU A 102 15.12 6.35 1.28
C LEU A 102 14.66 7.74 0.79
N SER A 103 13.45 8.17 1.18
CA SER A 103 12.92 9.49 0.83
C SER A 103 13.77 10.65 1.37
N LYS A 104 14.57 10.41 2.41
CA LYS A 104 15.51 11.39 3.00
C LYS A 104 16.72 11.66 2.07
N TYR A 105 16.90 10.87 1.01
CA TYR A 105 18.01 10.97 0.07
C TYR A 105 17.50 11.46 -1.30
N PRO A 106 17.46 12.79 -1.55
CA PRO A 106 16.74 13.37 -2.69
C PRO A 106 17.26 12.96 -4.07
N ASN A 107 18.49 12.44 -4.15
CA ASN A 107 19.11 11.95 -5.37
C ASN A 107 18.81 10.46 -5.66
N VAL A 108 18.01 9.81 -4.82
CA VAL A 108 17.60 8.41 -4.98
C VAL A 108 16.14 8.38 -5.41
N ARG A 109 15.87 7.96 -6.65
CA ARG A 109 14.52 7.78 -7.19
C ARG A 109 13.91 6.46 -6.70
N VAL A 110 12.78 6.53 -6.00
CA VAL A 110 12.13 5.37 -5.37
C VAL A 110 10.74 5.10 -5.96
N ALA A 111 10.59 3.99 -6.67
CA ALA A 111 9.28 3.48 -7.09
C ALA A 111 8.72 2.51 -6.04
N LEU A 112 7.61 2.87 -5.40
CA LEU A 112 6.91 2.03 -4.44
C LEU A 112 5.69 1.39 -5.12
N ILE A 113 5.74 0.07 -5.32
CA ILE A 113 4.71 -0.69 -6.05
C ILE A 113 3.82 -1.42 -5.04
N GLU A 114 2.51 -1.20 -5.11
CA GLU A 114 1.53 -1.81 -4.20
C GLU A 114 0.36 -2.39 -4.98
N GLN A 115 0.11 -3.69 -4.79
CA GLN A 115 -0.97 -4.38 -5.49
C GLN A 115 -2.36 -3.90 -5.05
N SER A 116 -2.53 -3.52 -3.79
CA SER A 116 -3.82 -3.06 -3.26
C SER A 116 -4.10 -1.63 -3.70
N VAL A 117 -5.38 -1.26 -3.77
CA VAL A 117 -5.74 0.16 -3.93
C VAL A 117 -5.26 0.96 -2.71
N ALA A 118 -5.46 0.43 -1.51
CA ALA A 118 -5.01 1.05 -0.28
C ALA A 118 -3.64 0.50 0.16
N PRO A 119 -2.58 1.33 0.22
CA PRO A 119 -1.32 0.93 0.85
C PRO A 119 -1.49 0.75 2.37
N GLY A 120 -0.44 0.30 3.05
CA GLY A 120 -0.39 0.05 4.49
C GLY A 120 -0.34 -1.44 4.86
N GLY A 121 -0.71 -2.33 3.93
CA GLY A 121 -0.73 -3.77 4.17
C GLY A 121 -1.52 -4.14 5.43
N GLY A 122 -0.94 -4.99 6.28
CA GLY A 122 -1.55 -5.41 7.55
C GLY A 122 -1.51 -4.39 8.68
N ALA A 123 -0.87 -3.22 8.50
CA ALA A 123 -0.63 -2.25 9.58
C ALA A 123 -1.80 -1.29 9.83
N TRP A 124 -3.01 -1.61 9.37
CA TRP A 124 -4.22 -0.86 9.69
C TRP A 124 -4.85 -1.26 11.02
N LEU A 125 -4.52 -2.44 11.52
CA LEU A 125 -5.09 -3.04 12.72
C LEU A 125 -3.99 -3.68 13.58
N GLY A 126 -4.33 -3.96 14.84
CA GLY A 126 -3.61 -4.90 15.69
C GLY A 126 -4.11 -6.33 15.44
N GLY A 127 -4.02 -7.18 16.47
CA GLY A 127 -4.51 -8.56 16.40
C GLY A 127 -6.04 -8.65 16.44
N GLN A 128 -6.62 -9.63 15.73
CA GLN A 128 -8.04 -9.99 15.83
C GLN A 128 -9.01 -8.81 15.61
N LEU A 129 -8.67 -7.91 14.67
CA LEU A 129 -9.44 -6.70 14.36
C LEU A 129 -9.45 -5.63 15.48
N PHE A 130 -8.66 -5.80 16.54
CA PHE A 130 -8.42 -4.73 17.51
C PHE A 130 -7.52 -3.65 16.92
N SER A 131 -7.42 -2.50 17.60
CA SER A 131 -6.82 -1.29 17.03
C SER A 131 -5.39 -1.04 17.46
N ALA A 132 -5.05 -1.31 18.72
CA ALA A 132 -3.76 -0.93 19.31
C ALA A 132 -2.59 -1.61 18.59
N MET A 133 -1.51 -0.86 18.39
CA MET A 133 -0.26 -1.35 17.79
C MET A 133 0.83 -1.40 18.85
N ILE A 134 1.30 -2.62 19.13
CA ILE A 134 2.38 -2.88 20.08
C ILE A 134 3.72 -2.79 19.35
N VAL A 135 4.66 -2.06 19.94
CA VAL A 135 6.02 -1.88 19.42
C VAL A 135 7.01 -2.12 20.55
N ARG A 136 7.80 -3.20 20.45
CA ARG A 136 8.86 -3.48 21.43
C ARG A 136 10.01 -2.49 21.32
N LYS A 137 10.57 -2.11 22.47
CA LYS A 137 11.79 -1.27 22.50
C LYS A 137 12.98 -2.06 21.96
N PRO A 138 13.95 -1.42 21.28
CA PRO A 138 14.12 0.03 21.11
C PRO A 138 13.49 0.62 19.82
N ALA A 139 12.49 -0.03 19.22
CA ALA A 139 11.86 0.46 17.99
C ALA A 139 10.95 1.69 18.19
N ASP A 140 10.64 2.02 19.45
CA ASP A 140 9.96 3.25 19.85
C ASP A 140 10.71 4.52 19.44
N THR A 141 12.05 4.46 19.38
CA THR A 141 12.88 5.58 18.93
C THR A 141 12.60 6.04 17.49
N PHE A 142 12.04 5.17 16.65
CA PHE A 142 11.59 5.54 15.31
C PHE A 142 10.24 6.28 15.33
N LEU A 143 9.38 5.99 16.32
CA LEU A 143 8.10 6.67 16.50
C LEU A 143 8.31 8.13 16.92
N ASP A 144 9.36 8.41 17.71
CA ASP A 144 9.77 9.76 18.06
C ASP A 144 10.08 10.61 16.83
N GLU A 145 10.82 10.06 15.86
CA GLU A 145 11.14 10.73 14.60
C GLU A 145 9.88 11.06 13.78
N LEU A 146 8.90 10.16 13.82
CA LEU A 146 7.61 10.33 13.16
C LEU A 146 6.65 11.23 13.94
N GLU A 147 7.00 11.62 15.17
CA GLU A 147 6.16 12.38 16.10
C GLU A 147 4.83 11.66 16.42
N ILE A 148 4.87 10.32 16.49
CA ILE A 148 3.69 9.51 16.82
C ILE A 148 3.59 9.34 18.34
N PRO A 149 2.49 9.79 18.97
CA PRO A 149 2.30 9.59 20.41
C PRO A 149 2.05 8.11 20.73
N TYR A 150 2.63 7.65 21.83
CA TYR A 150 2.46 6.30 22.36
C TYR A 150 2.43 6.30 23.89
N GLU A 151 1.85 5.25 24.45
CA GLU A 151 1.93 4.94 25.88
C GLU A 151 3.11 4.01 26.13
N ALA A 152 4.02 4.38 27.02
CA ALA A 152 5.24 3.62 27.28
C ALA A 152 5.09 2.68 28.48
N THR A 153 5.60 1.47 28.33
CA THR A 153 5.86 0.52 29.44
C THR A 153 7.37 0.28 29.57
N GLU A 154 7.79 -0.67 30.41
CA GLU A 154 9.20 -1.03 30.56
C GLU A 154 9.81 -1.51 29.22
N HIS A 155 9.18 -2.50 28.57
CA HIS A 155 9.76 -3.22 27.42
C HIS A 155 9.10 -2.93 26.07
N HIS A 156 7.97 -2.25 26.04
CA HIS A 156 7.26 -1.91 24.80
C HIS A 156 6.49 -0.60 24.93
N VAL A 157 6.04 -0.08 23.80
CA VAL A 157 5.12 1.05 23.70
C VAL A 157 3.86 0.66 22.95
N VAL A 158 2.78 1.40 23.19
CA VAL A 158 1.47 1.16 22.61
C VAL A 158 1.00 2.39 21.86
N ILE A 159 0.84 2.27 20.55
CA ILE A 159 0.19 3.30 19.73
C ILE A 159 -1.30 3.05 19.79
N LYS A 160 -2.09 4.09 20.09
CA LYS A 160 -3.55 3.99 20.29
C LYS A 160 -4.29 3.28 19.15
N HIS A 161 -3.78 3.42 17.92
CA HIS A 161 -4.32 2.75 16.75
C HIS A 161 -3.22 2.53 15.71
N ALA A 162 -3.10 1.32 15.16
CA ALA A 162 -2.19 0.97 14.07
C ALA A 162 -2.31 1.93 12.85
N ALA A 163 -3.53 2.35 12.51
CA ALA A 163 -3.80 3.35 11.49
C ALA A 163 -3.09 4.70 11.73
N LEU A 164 -2.85 5.11 13.00
CA LEU A 164 -2.12 6.33 13.30
C LEU A 164 -0.67 6.23 12.82
N PHE A 165 0.00 5.10 13.05
CA PHE A 165 1.34 4.86 12.53
C PHE A 165 1.35 4.87 11.00
N THR A 166 0.50 4.04 10.40
CA THR A 166 0.49 3.81 8.96
C THR A 166 0.16 5.09 8.17
N SER A 167 -0.86 5.84 8.60
CA SER A 167 -1.22 7.10 7.96
C SER A 167 -0.15 8.19 8.16
N THR A 168 0.51 8.24 9.32
CA THR A 168 1.56 9.23 9.58
C THR A 168 2.79 8.99 8.72
N VAL A 169 3.31 7.75 8.68
CA VAL A 169 4.44 7.38 7.82
C VAL A 169 4.12 7.69 6.36
N MET A 170 2.93 7.30 5.90
CA MET A 170 2.50 7.53 4.52
C MET A 170 2.37 9.02 4.19
N ALA A 171 1.81 9.83 5.10
CA ALA A 171 1.69 11.27 4.90
C ALA A 171 3.05 11.99 4.86
N LYS A 172 4.02 11.54 5.66
CA LYS A 172 5.40 12.07 5.61
C LYS A 172 6.12 11.60 4.34
N LEU A 173 6.03 10.32 3.98
CA LEU A 173 6.62 9.71 2.79
C LEU A 173 6.13 10.35 1.48
N LEU A 174 4.81 10.45 1.28
CA LEU A 174 4.24 10.89 -0.01
C LEU A 174 4.42 12.39 -0.29
N ARG A 175 5.01 13.15 0.64
CA ARG A 175 5.45 14.53 0.40
C ARG A 175 6.84 14.60 -0.25
N ALA A 176 7.60 13.52 -0.22
CA ALA A 176 8.94 13.48 -0.76
C ALA A 176 8.91 13.57 -2.30
N PRO A 177 9.73 14.44 -2.92
CA PRO A 177 9.70 14.66 -4.37
C PRO A 177 10.32 13.50 -5.17
N ASN A 178 11.09 12.63 -4.52
CA ASN A 178 11.83 11.53 -5.13
C ASN A 178 11.13 10.17 -4.99
N VAL A 179 9.92 10.13 -4.43
CA VAL A 179 9.14 8.90 -4.23
C VAL A 179 7.88 8.94 -5.07
N LYS A 180 7.57 7.82 -5.73
CA LYS A 180 6.29 7.61 -6.39
C LYS A 180 5.63 6.32 -5.90
N LEU A 181 4.39 6.45 -5.44
CA LEU A 181 3.52 5.31 -5.16
C LEU A 181 2.73 4.93 -6.41
N PHE A 182 2.91 3.69 -6.87
CA PHE A 182 2.08 3.01 -7.86
C PHE A 182 1.24 1.94 -7.15
N ASN A 183 0.14 2.38 -6.53
CA ASN A 183 -0.87 1.48 -5.96
C ASN A 183 -1.76 0.89 -7.07
N ALA A 184 -2.56 -0.13 -6.72
CA ALA A 184 -3.31 -0.96 -7.67
C ALA A 184 -2.46 -1.60 -8.79
N THR A 185 -1.15 -1.75 -8.54
CA THR A 185 -0.17 -2.27 -9.48
C THR A 185 0.56 -3.45 -8.84
N ALA A 186 0.47 -4.63 -9.46
CA ALA A 186 1.13 -5.84 -8.98
C ALA A 186 2.47 -6.04 -9.68
N ILE A 187 3.39 -6.72 -9.00
CA ILE A 187 4.61 -7.26 -9.59
C ILE A 187 4.34 -8.74 -9.88
N GLU A 188 4.34 -9.12 -11.15
CA GLU A 188 4.05 -10.50 -11.59
C GLU A 188 5.33 -11.32 -11.75
N ASP A 189 6.44 -10.66 -12.07
CA ASP A 189 7.74 -11.30 -12.32
C ASP A 189 8.91 -10.32 -12.09
N LEU A 190 10.14 -10.82 -12.20
CA LEU A 190 11.39 -10.10 -12.03
C LEU A 190 12.13 -10.00 -13.37
N ILE A 191 12.81 -8.88 -13.59
CA ILE A 191 13.76 -8.74 -14.71
C ILE A 191 15.10 -9.31 -14.26
N ILE A 192 15.57 -10.40 -14.87
CA ILE A 192 16.87 -11.00 -14.57
C ILE A 192 17.83 -10.82 -15.75
N LYS A 193 18.97 -10.17 -15.50
CA LYS A 193 20.06 -10.01 -16.48
C LYS A 193 21.38 -10.40 -15.82
N ASN A 194 22.13 -11.31 -16.44
CA ASN A 194 23.46 -11.76 -15.96
C ASN A 194 23.48 -12.21 -14.48
N GLY A 195 22.45 -12.95 -14.03
CA GLY A 195 22.34 -13.44 -12.66
C GLY A 195 22.00 -12.35 -11.62
N ARG A 196 21.60 -11.15 -12.05
CA ARG A 196 21.19 -10.03 -11.21
C ARG A 196 19.72 -9.68 -11.44
N VAL A 197 19.00 -9.37 -10.37
CA VAL A 197 17.68 -8.73 -10.42
C VAL A 197 17.87 -7.26 -10.82
N GLY A 198 17.35 -6.88 -11.98
CA GLY A 198 17.50 -5.56 -12.58
C GLY A 198 16.19 -4.80 -12.77
N GLY A 199 15.10 -5.25 -12.15
CA GLY A 199 13.80 -4.62 -12.27
C GLY A 199 12.64 -5.58 -12.04
N VAL A 200 11.44 -5.12 -12.36
CA VAL A 200 10.18 -5.82 -12.12
C VAL A 200 9.29 -5.80 -13.36
N VAL A 201 8.49 -6.85 -13.48
CA VAL A 201 7.43 -6.99 -14.46
C VAL A 201 6.12 -6.66 -13.75
N THR A 202 5.41 -5.65 -14.24
CA THR A 202 4.25 -5.06 -13.55
C THR A 202 2.98 -5.15 -14.37
N ASN A 203 1.85 -5.20 -13.68
CA ASN A 203 0.55 -5.03 -14.32
C ASN A 203 -0.42 -4.37 -13.34
N TRP A 204 -1.59 -3.97 -13.83
CA TRP A 204 -2.69 -3.68 -12.93
C TRP A 204 -3.05 -4.95 -12.15
N THR A 205 -3.24 -4.83 -10.85
CA THR A 205 -3.53 -6.01 -10.00
C THR A 205 -4.75 -6.79 -10.47
N LEU A 206 -5.77 -6.09 -10.97
CA LEU A 206 -6.96 -6.75 -11.52
C LEU A 206 -6.66 -7.54 -12.79
N VAL A 207 -5.69 -7.12 -13.60
CA VAL A 207 -5.23 -7.91 -14.75
C VAL A 207 -4.52 -9.16 -14.25
N THR A 208 -3.58 -9.02 -13.30
CA THR A 208 -2.85 -10.13 -12.68
C THR A 208 -3.76 -11.21 -12.12
N LEU A 209 -4.82 -10.81 -11.41
CA LEU A 209 -5.76 -11.74 -10.80
C LEU A 209 -6.74 -12.37 -11.80
N ASN A 210 -6.71 -11.97 -13.07
CA ASN A 210 -7.69 -12.37 -14.10
C ASN A 210 -7.06 -12.87 -15.41
N HIS A 211 -5.77 -13.24 -15.41
CA HIS A 211 -5.13 -13.87 -16.58
C HIS A 211 -5.87 -15.11 -17.10
N GLY A 212 -6.59 -15.83 -16.23
CA GLY A 212 -7.38 -17.01 -16.60
C GLY A 212 -8.80 -16.72 -17.11
N THR A 213 -9.26 -15.46 -17.13
CA THR A 213 -10.66 -15.12 -17.44
C THR A 213 -10.83 -14.25 -18.69
N GLN A 214 -9.75 -13.84 -19.33
CA GLN A 214 -9.71 -12.98 -20.52
C GLN A 214 -8.68 -13.49 -21.53
N SER A 215 -8.59 -12.87 -22.70
CA SER A 215 -7.40 -13.01 -23.57
C SER A 215 -6.14 -12.51 -22.86
N CYS A 216 -4.96 -12.98 -23.29
CA CYS A 216 -3.70 -12.57 -22.70
C CYS A 216 -3.53 -11.04 -22.71
N MET A 217 -3.12 -10.50 -21.57
CA MET A 217 -2.88 -9.07 -21.36
C MET A 217 -1.45 -8.92 -20.86
N ASP A 218 -0.53 -8.65 -21.79
CA ASP A 218 0.89 -8.57 -21.47
C ASP A 218 1.17 -7.54 -20.36
N PRO A 219 2.18 -7.81 -19.50
CA PRO A 219 2.60 -6.88 -18.48
C PRO A 219 3.44 -5.73 -19.06
N ASN A 220 3.66 -4.71 -18.24
CA ASN A 220 4.65 -3.66 -18.45
C ASN A 220 5.94 -3.95 -17.64
N VAL A 221 6.97 -3.13 -17.77
CA VAL A 221 8.27 -3.32 -17.11
C VAL A 221 8.80 -2.03 -16.48
N MET A 222 9.52 -2.17 -15.38
CA MET A 222 10.32 -1.10 -14.76
C MET A 222 11.71 -1.63 -14.44
N GLU A 223 12.75 -0.96 -14.92
CA GLU A 223 14.14 -1.25 -14.55
C GLU A 223 14.50 -0.56 -13.24
N GLY A 224 15.34 -1.25 -12.44
CA GLY A 224 15.74 -0.79 -11.12
C GLY A 224 17.16 -1.22 -10.79
N LYS A 225 17.94 -0.36 -10.14
CA LYS A 225 19.30 -0.73 -9.70
C LYS A 225 19.26 -1.68 -8.51
N VAL A 226 18.31 -1.48 -7.59
CA VAL A 226 18.08 -2.32 -6.41
C VAL A 226 16.57 -2.54 -6.22
N LEU A 227 16.17 -3.79 -5.96
CA LEU A 227 14.81 -4.14 -5.55
C LEU A 227 14.78 -4.44 -4.04
N ILE A 228 13.85 -3.83 -3.31
CA ILE A 228 13.49 -4.24 -1.94
C ILE A 228 12.15 -4.98 -2.00
N SER A 229 12.15 -6.27 -1.69
CA SER A 229 10.95 -7.08 -1.56
C SER A 229 10.44 -7.05 -0.13
N ALA A 230 9.24 -6.47 0.04
CA ALA A 230 8.54 -6.31 1.30
C ALA A 230 7.11 -6.85 1.18
N CYS A 231 6.93 -7.97 0.47
CA CYS A 231 5.62 -8.50 0.09
C CYS A 231 4.85 -9.17 1.24
N GLY A 232 5.41 -9.17 2.45
CA GLY A 232 4.83 -9.85 3.61
C GLY A 232 4.70 -11.36 3.40
N HIS A 233 3.80 -12.00 4.14
CA HIS A 233 3.56 -13.46 4.07
C HIS A 233 2.11 -13.82 3.72
N ASP A 234 1.17 -12.87 3.81
CA ASP A 234 -0.27 -13.11 3.68
C ASP A 234 -0.82 -12.80 2.29
N GLY A 235 -1.98 -13.37 2.00
CA GLY A 235 -2.76 -13.06 0.80
C GLY A 235 -2.21 -13.69 -0.49
N PRO A 236 -2.87 -13.43 -1.64
CA PRO A 236 -2.54 -14.09 -2.90
C PRO A 236 -1.16 -13.73 -3.46
N MET A 237 -0.57 -12.61 -3.04
CA MET A 237 0.78 -12.16 -3.46
C MET A 237 1.80 -12.12 -2.32
N GLY A 238 1.47 -12.72 -1.17
CA GLY A 238 2.37 -12.82 -0.02
C GLY A 238 3.63 -13.60 -0.38
N ALA A 239 4.79 -13.03 -0.02
CA ALA A 239 6.12 -13.58 -0.30
C ALA A 239 6.39 -13.88 -1.78
N SER A 240 5.76 -13.09 -2.67
CA SER A 240 5.89 -13.25 -4.12
C SER A 240 7.33 -13.15 -4.62
N GLY A 241 8.15 -12.28 -4.02
CA GLY A 241 9.55 -12.11 -4.41
C GLY A 241 10.38 -13.36 -4.16
N VAL A 242 10.38 -13.85 -2.92
CA VAL A 242 11.16 -15.05 -2.55
C VAL A 242 10.65 -16.33 -3.21
N LYS A 243 9.33 -16.47 -3.34
CA LYS A 243 8.72 -17.58 -4.10
C LYS A 243 9.12 -17.52 -5.57
N ARG A 244 9.19 -16.33 -6.16
CA ARG A 244 9.62 -16.19 -7.54
C ARG A 244 11.09 -16.56 -7.73
N LEU A 245 11.97 -16.10 -6.84
CA LEU A 245 13.39 -16.49 -6.86
C LEU A 245 13.59 -18.00 -6.73
N GLN A 246 12.76 -18.67 -5.91
CA GLN A 246 12.77 -20.13 -5.81
C GLN A 246 12.36 -20.80 -7.12
N ASN A 247 11.26 -20.34 -7.72
CA ASN A 247 10.74 -20.91 -8.97
C ASN A 247 11.71 -20.78 -10.14
N ILE A 248 12.55 -19.74 -10.17
CA ILE A 248 13.57 -19.53 -11.22
C ILE A 248 14.95 -20.09 -10.84
N GLY A 249 15.07 -20.74 -9.67
CA GLY A 249 16.29 -21.42 -9.25
C GLY A 249 17.41 -20.53 -8.71
N MET A 250 17.13 -19.27 -8.38
CA MET A 250 18.11 -18.36 -7.78
C MET A 250 18.19 -18.50 -6.25
N VAL A 251 17.16 -19.06 -5.62
CA VAL A 251 17.13 -19.45 -4.22
C VAL A 251 16.66 -20.91 -4.14
N HIS A 252 17.39 -21.78 -3.44
CA HIS A 252 17.06 -23.21 -3.45
C HIS A 252 15.96 -23.59 -2.44
N HIS A 253 15.92 -22.91 -1.31
CA HIS A 253 15.06 -23.29 -0.19
C HIS A 253 14.30 -22.07 0.34
N VAL A 254 12.97 -22.15 0.29
CA VAL A 254 12.03 -21.24 0.96
C VAL A 254 11.19 -22.15 1.87
N PRO A 255 11.64 -22.40 3.11
CA PRO A 255 11.03 -23.36 4.02
C PRO A 255 9.61 -22.95 4.46
N GLY A 256 9.27 -21.67 4.32
CA GLY A 256 8.00 -21.11 4.78
C GLY A 256 8.03 -20.68 6.24
N MET A 257 7.18 -19.73 6.59
CA MET A 257 7.13 -19.14 7.94
C MET A 257 6.83 -20.18 9.03
N GLY A 258 7.57 -20.11 10.13
CA GLY A 258 7.39 -20.97 11.30
C GLY A 258 6.19 -20.58 12.20
N CYS A 259 6.06 -21.31 13.31
CA CYS A 259 5.06 -21.02 14.36
C CYS A 259 5.27 -19.65 15.01
N LEU A 260 4.32 -19.21 15.83
CA LEU A 260 4.42 -17.93 16.53
C LEU A 260 5.36 -18.04 17.75
N ASP A 261 6.40 -17.21 17.76
CA ASP A 261 7.29 -16.95 18.90
C ASP A 261 7.81 -15.52 18.77
N MET A 262 7.20 -14.57 19.49
CA MET A 262 7.53 -13.14 19.38
C MET A 262 8.98 -12.82 19.74
N ALA A 263 9.52 -13.49 20.76
CA ALA A 263 10.85 -13.21 21.27
C ALA A 263 11.91 -13.57 20.22
N ALA A 264 11.79 -14.76 19.63
CA ALA A 264 12.69 -15.22 18.57
C ALA A 264 12.43 -14.53 17.22
N ALA A 265 11.15 -14.30 16.87
CA ALA A 265 10.76 -13.81 15.55
C ALA A 265 11.32 -12.42 15.24
N GLU A 266 11.14 -11.45 16.13
CA GLU A 266 11.45 -10.05 15.80
C GLU A 266 12.95 -9.85 15.51
N ASP A 267 13.80 -10.46 16.32
CA ASP A 267 15.26 -10.41 16.13
C ASP A 267 15.67 -11.18 14.86
N ALA A 268 15.07 -12.36 14.62
CA ALA A 268 15.35 -13.15 13.43
C ALA A 268 15.00 -12.40 12.13
N ILE A 269 13.88 -11.66 12.11
CA ILE A 269 13.47 -10.86 10.94
C ILE A 269 14.43 -9.70 10.68
N VAL A 270 14.80 -8.95 11.71
CA VAL A 270 15.76 -7.85 11.57
C VAL A 270 17.11 -8.40 11.11
N ASN A 271 17.58 -9.49 11.70
CA ASN A 271 18.86 -10.13 11.33
C ASN A 271 18.82 -10.68 9.90
N GLY A 272 17.74 -11.34 9.50
CA GLY A 272 17.55 -11.94 8.18
C GLY A 272 17.29 -10.94 7.05
N THR A 273 17.04 -9.67 7.36
CA THR A 273 16.96 -8.60 6.35
C THR A 273 18.32 -8.41 5.68
N LYS A 274 18.43 -8.73 4.39
CA LYS A 274 19.70 -8.70 3.62
C LYS A 274 19.45 -8.64 2.11
N GLU A 275 20.50 -8.33 1.34
CA GLU A 275 20.55 -8.65 -0.10
C GLU A 275 20.74 -10.16 -0.26
N ILE A 276 19.73 -10.85 -0.81
CA ILE A 276 19.69 -12.33 -0.84
C ILE A 276 20.21 -12.90 -2.16
N VAL A 277 20.12 -12.11 -3.23
CA VAL A 277 20.72 -12.35 -4.54
C VAL A 277 21.15 -10.97 -5.09
N PRO A 278 22.10 -10.90 -6.04
CA PRO A 278 22.51 -9.62 -6.59
C PRO A 278 21.31 -8.81 -7.10
N GLY A 279 21.12 -7.61 -6.54
CA GLY A 279 20.08 -6.67 -6.91
C GLY A 279 18.76 -6.80 -6.15
N MET A 280 18.61 -7.76 -5.22
CA MET A 280 17.36 -7.92 -4.46
C MET A 280 17.57 -8.14 -2.96
N ILE A 281 17.02 -7.20 -2.20
CA ILE A 281 16.94 -7.19 -0.74
C ILE A 281 15.57 -7.71 -0.33
N VAL A 282 15.49 -8.49 0.75
CA VAL A 282 14.22 -8.91 1.36
C VAL A 282 14.10 -8.33 2.76
N CYS A 283 12.92 -7.84 3.11
CA CYS A 283 12.64 -7.29 4.43
C CYS A 283 11.20 -7.60 4.90
N GLY A 284 10.92 -7.26 6.15
CA GLY A 284 9.66 -7.53 6.82
C GLY A 284 9.39 -9.04 6.91
N MET A 285 8.11 -9.40 6.96
CA MET A 285 7.72 -10.80 7.13
C MET A 285 8.04 -11.72 5.95
N GLU A 286 8.39 -11.19 4.78
CA GLU A 286 8.87 -12.03 3.67
C GLU A 286 10.18 -12.73 4.04
N VAL A 287 10.96 -12.16 4.98
CA VAL A 287 12.14 -12.82 5.57
C VAL A 287 11.77 -14.12 6.29
N ALA A 288 10.62 -14.19 6.98
CA ALA A 288 10.22 -15.44 7.66
C ALA A 288 9.96 -16.58 6.68
N GLU A 289 9.40 -16.28 5.52
CA GLU A 289 9.16 -17.27 4.46
C GLU A 289 10.49 -17.79 3.89
N LEU A 290 11.45 -16.89 3.69
CA LEU A 290 12.80 -17.22 3.20
C LEU A 290 13.63 -18.05 4.17
N GLU A 291 13.64 -17.66 5.45
CA GLU A 291 14.58 -18.20 6.45
C GLU A 291 13.93 -19.27 7.35
N GLY A 292 12.62 -19.47 7.26
CA GLY A 292 11.88 -20.37 8.16
C GLY A 292 11.76 -19.81 9.57
N ALA A 293 11.84 -18.48 9.72
CA ALA A 293 11.80 -17.83 11.02
C ALA A 293 10.39 -17.93 11.63
N PRO A 294 10.28 -17.93 12.98
CA PRO A 294 9.00 -17.79 13.65
C PRO A 294 8.29 -16.49 13.26
N ARG A 295 6.97 -16.46 13.40
CA ARG A 295 6.17 -15.24 13.24
C ARG A 295 5.98 -14.51 14.57
N MET A 296 5.83 -13.18 14.54
CA MET A 296 5.57 -12.40 15.76
C MET A 296 4.09 -12.10 16.01
N GLY A 297 3.21 -12.24 15.01
CA GLY A 297 1.79 -11.89 15.18
C GLY A 297 1.61 -10.37 15.41
N PRO A 298 0.81 -9.93 16.40
CA PRO A 298 0.37 -8.53 16.53
C PRO A 298 1.37 -7.59 17.23
N THR A 299 2.65 -7.64 16.87
CA THR A 299 3.70 -6.67 17.28
C THR A 299 4.49 -6.22 16.05
N PHE A 300 4.92 -4.96 16.01
CA PHE A 300 5.34 -4.29 14.78
C PHE A 300 6.78 -3.75 14.79
N GLY A 301 7.51 -3.91 15.90
CA GLY A 301 8.87 -3.36 16.04
C GLY A 301 9.82 -3.89 14.98
N ALA A 302 9.82 -5.20 14.73
CA ALA A 302 10.63 -5.82 13.70
C ALA A 302 10.36 -5.27 12.29
N MET A 303 9.11 -4.94 11.95
CA MET A 303 8.80 -4.41 10.62
C MET A 303 9.43 -3.03 10.42
N MET A 304 9.41 -2.19 11.45
CA MET A 304 10.01 -0.86 11.40
C MET A 304 11.53 -0.98 11.21
N ILE A 305 12.19 -1.73 12.09
CA ILE A 305 13.66 -1.84 12.07
C ILE A 305 14.16 -2.61 10.84
N SER A 306 13.43 -3.64 10.40
CA SER A 306 13.72 -4.34 9.15
C SER A 306 13.61 -3.42 7.94
N GLY A 307 12.58 -2.55 7.89
CA GLY A 307 12.46 -1.52 6.86
C GLY A 307 13.64 -0.56 6.84
N GLN A 308 14.06 -0.06 8.02
CA GLN A 308 15.23 0.84 8.12
C GLN A 308 16.52 0.15 7.65
N LYS A 309 16.73 -1.11 8.07
CA LYS A 309 17.90 -1.90 7.64
C LYS A 309 17.89 -2.15 6.13
N ALA A 310 16.72 -2.42 5.53
CA ALA A 310 16.62 -2.61 4.08
C ALA A 310 16.99 -1.34 3.30
N ALA A 311 16.57 -0.16 3.78
CA ALA A 311 16.96 1.12 3.20
C ALA A 311 18.47 1.38 3.32
N HIS A 312 19.06 1.06 4.48
CA HIS A 312 20.51 1.15 4.68
C HIS A 312 21.27 0.32 3.63
N ILE A 313 20.93 -0.96 3.50
CA ILE A 313 21.57 -1.88 2.55
C ILE A 313 21.37 -1.38 1.11
N ALA A 314 20.18 -0.89 0.75
CA ALA A 314 19.94 -0.36 -0.59
C ALA A 314 20.84 0.83 -0.92
N LEU A 315 21.08 1.74 0.03
CA LEU A 315 22.00 2.86 -0.15
C LEU A 315 23.45 2.39 -0.27
N GLU A 316 23.87 1.36 0.47
CA GLU A 316 25.18 0.73 0.30
C GLU A 316 25.35 0.11 -1.09
N CYS A 317 24.35 -0.64 -1.57
CA CYS A 317 24.35 -1.21 -2.93
C CYS A 317 24.45 -0.11 -4.02
N LEU A 318 23.92 1.09 -3.76
CA LEU A 318 24.01 2.26 -4.64
C LEU A 318 25.32 3.06 -4.46
N GLY A 319 26.16 2.72 -3.49
CA GLY A 319 27.36 3.50 -3.14
C GLY A 319 27.06 4.87 -2.52
N VAL A 320 25.86 5.05 -1.97
CA VAL A 320 25.42 6.29 -1.32
C VAL A 320 25.75 6.22 0.17
N LYS A 321 26.59 7.14 0.65
CA LYS A 321 26.85 7.29 2.09
C LYS A 321 25.55 7.60 2.81
N ASN A 322 25.27 6.86 3.86
CA ASN A 322 24.04 6.99 4.63
C ASN A 322 24.35 6.96 6.13
N ALA A 323 23.48 7.60 6.92
CA ALA A 323 23.56 7.65 8.38
C ALA A 323 22.41 6.86 9.03
N ILE A 324 21.74 5.98 8.27
CA ILE A 324 20.66 5.16 8.80
C ILE A 324 21.29 4.19 9.80
N ARG A 325 20.92 4.34 11.07
CA ARG A 325 21.32 3.48 12.17
C ARG A 325 20.16 3.36 13.14
N PRO A 326 20.05 2.27 13.91
CA PRO A 326 19.14 2.23 15.04
C PRO A 326 19.47 3.38 15.99
N ASN A 327 18.50 4.26 16.28
CA ASN A 327 18.73 5.48 17.07
C ASN A 327 19.27 5.22 18.50
N HIS A 328 19.17 3.99 19.00
CA HIS A 328 19.72 3.56 20.28
C HIS A 328 21.22 3.20 20.24
N LEU A 329 21.85 3.17 19.05
CA LEU A 329 23.28 2.93 18.88
C LEU A 329 24.00 4.23 18.52
N THR A 330 25.10 4.48 19.21
CA THR A 330 26.07 5.52 18.80
C THR A 330 26.79 5.12 17.51
N GLU A 331 27.48 6.08 16.87
CA GLU A 331 28.33 5.78 15.69
C GLU A 331 29.39 4.73 16.01
N GLU A 332 30.03 4.84 17.18
CA GLU A 332 31.05 3.91 17.63
C GLU A 332 30.50 2.49 17.84
N GLU A 333 29.31 2.36 18.45
CA GLU A 333 28.65 1.06 18.64
C GLU A 333 28.16 0.43 17.33
N THR A 334 27.82 1.25 16.34
CA THR A 334 27.41 0.78 15.01
C THR A 334 28.59 0.18 14.26
N VAL A 335 29.75 0.86 14.27
CA VAL A 335 30.98 0.38 13.63
C VAL A 335 31.51 -0.88 14.32
N ALA A 336 31.46 -0.95 15.66
CA ALA A 336 31.95 -2.09 16.43
C ALA A 336 31.13 -3.39 16.22
N LYS A 337 29.84 -3.29 15.89
CA LYS A 337 28.99 -4.46 15.59
C LYS A 337 29.03 -4.90 14.13
N ALA A 338 29.54 -4.05 13.22
CA ALA A 338 29.65 -4.36 11.80
C ALA A 338 31.00 -5.03 11.43
N ALA A 339 31.97 -5.04 12.35
CA ALA A 339 33.28 -5.68 12.22
C ALA A 339 33.28 -7.12 12.78
#